data_AF-A0AAW0NUM9-F1
#
_entry.id   AF-A0AAW0NUM9-F1
#
_cell.length_a   1.000
_cell.length_b   1.000
_cell.length_c   1.000
_cell.angle_alpha   90.00
_cell.angle_beta   90.00
_cell.angle_gamma   90.00
#
_symmetry.space_group_name_H-M   'P 1'
#
loop_
_entity.id
_entity.type
_entity.pdbx_description
1 polymer ?
#
loop_
_entity_poly.entity_id
_entity_poly.type
_entity_poly.pdbx_seq_one_letter_code
_entity_poly.pdbx_strand_id
1 'polypeptide(L)'
;MFGSVCSFSSVEREFHSLDPTEEKLDCPKDVLNFGTTQSPLTEALVLGLSEPCAVTAEQQQQQHPCATTELIIIPHPGTMEEITNVEVVPCTDSEYLKPLTVHYNQNGTKKSWDYMRTHDSVSVLIFNSTSHCFVLVKQFRPAVYMCEWERGKSQSAKAAAEKKEKEEGAAEASEAQEGASSGGEGGSEWPPACAGVTYELCAGLVDKPELSLEEIARQEVLEECGYDVPASKLKKITSYRSGVGVTGSKQTMFYAEVSDDNRVSAGGGEPKEGELIEVVKIPLHEAMTFAYNERIPKTMGVVFSFMWFHNNMAPGIRSPPMSNSIY
;
A
#
# COMPACT_ATOMS: atom_id res chain seq x y z
N MET A 1 19.56 -20.51 -18.42
CA MET A 1 19.11 -19.30 -19.14
C MET A 1 17.69 -19.03 -18.66
N PHE A 2 17.35 -17.98 -17.92
CA PHE A 2 17.78 -16.59 -17.96
C PHE A 2 18.30 -16.12 -16.60
N GLY A 3 19.48 -15.50 -16.61
CA GLY A 3 19.99 -14.69 -15.51
C GLY A 3 19.66 -13.23 -15.78
N SER A 4 19.26 -12.52 -14.72
CA SER A 4 19.33 -11.08 -14.67
C SER A 4 20.75 -10.64 -15.01
N VAL A 5 20.92 -9.93 -16.13
CA VAL A 5 22.16 -9.23 -16.43
C VAL A 5 21.80 -7.78 -16.69
N CYS A 6 21.86 -6.98 -15.63
CA CYS A 6 22.19 -5.56 -15.78
C CYS A 6 23.64 -5.50 -16.26
N SER A 7 23.85 -5.49 -17.57
CA SER A 7 25.17 -5.16 -18.14
C SER A 7 25.19 -3.66 -18.42
N PHE A 8 25.92 -2.91 -17.60
CA PHE A 8 26.47 -1.62 -18.01
C PHE A 8 27.45 -1.90 -19.16
N SER A 9 27.17 -1.37 -20.35
CA SER A 9 28.19 -1.29 -21.40
C SER A 9 29.10 -0.11 -21.09
N SER A 10 30.36 -0.39 -20.76
CA SER A 10 31.44 0.60 -20.82
C SER A 10 31.48 1.22 -22.22
N VAL A 11 31.38 2.55 -22.29
CA VAL A 11 31.77 3.30 -23.48
C VAL A 11 33.13 3.90 -23.15
N GLU A 12 34.20 3.28 -23.66
CA GLU A 12 35.46 3.99 -23.87
C GLU A 12 35.18 5.11 -24.87
N ARG A 13 35.38 6.35 -24.45
CA ARG A 13 35.22 7.53 -25.29
C ARG A 13 36.62 8.12 -25.50
N GLU A 14 37.11 8.03 -26.73
CA GLU A 14 38.31 8.74 -27.17
C GLU A 14 38.13 10.24 -26.96
N PHE A 15 39.08 10.87 -26.27
CA PHE A 15 39.16 12.32 -26.16
C PHE A 15 39.70 12.90 -27.47
N HIS A 16 38.87 13.67 -28.16
CA HIS A 16 39.34 14.66 -29.11
C HIS A 16 39.05 16.06 -28.57
N SER A 17 40.13 16.80 -28.34
CA SER A 17 40.15 18.19 -27.93
C SER A 17 39.64 19.07 -29.05
N LEU A 18 38.59 19.86 -28.80
CA LEU A 18 38.28 21.04 -29.60
C LEU A 18 37.93 22.22 -28.67
N ASP A 19 38.51 23.36 -29.05
CA ASP A 19 38.64 24.67 -28.40
C ASP A 19 37.28 25.36 -28.12
N PRO A 20 37.15 26.24 -27.10
CA PRO A 20 35.92 26.95 -26.82
C PRO A 20 35.88 28.32 -27.51
N THR A 21 34.84 28.58 -28.30
CA THR A 21 34.47 29.94 -28.72
C THR A 21 33.11 30.31 -28.12
N GLU A 22 33.11 31.44 -27.41
CA GLU A 22 31.93 32.12 -26.88
C GLU A 22 30.90 32.45 -27.97
N GLU A 23 29.61 32.24 -27.67
CA GLU A 23 28.57 33.14 -28.17
C GLU A 23 27.39 33.22 -27.18
N LYS A 24 27.03 34.45 -26.83
CA LYS A 24 25.96 34.86 -25.89
C LYS A 24 24.58 34.68 -26.51
N LEU A 25 23.59 34.28 -25.70
CA LEU A 25 22.20 34.68 -25.91
C LEU A 25 21.46 34.89 -24.57
N ASP A 26 20.52 35.82 -24.64
CA ASP A 26 20.10 36.81 -23.65
C ASP A 26 18.94 36.33 -22.73
N CYS A 27 18.84 36.90 -21.53
CA CYS A 27 17.72 36.70 -20.59
C CYS A 27 17.09 38.07 -20.25
N PRO A 28 15.77 38.27 -20.40
CA PRO A 28 15.15 39.53 -20.04
C PRO A 28 15.12 39.76 -18.53
N LYS A 29 15.57 40.95 -18.13
CA LYS A 29 15.45 41.52 -16.79
C LYS A 29 14.22 42.42 -16.76
N ASP A 30 13.33 42.20 -15.79
CA ASP A 30 12.47 43.25 -15.26
C ASP A 30 12.72 43.40 -13.75
N VAL A 31 13.02 44.63 -13.38
CA VAL A 31 13.40 45.11 -12.05
C VAL A 31 12.33 46.10 -11.62
N LEU A 32 11.75 45.96 -10.43
CA LEU A 32 11.27 47.11 -9.66
C LEU A 32 11.52 46.94 -8.15
N ASN A 33 12.01 48.04 -7.58
CA ASN A 33 12.63 48.25 -6.28
C ASN A 33 11.70 48.04 -5.06
N PHE A 34 12.28 47.56 -3.96
CA PHE A 34 11.79 47.84 -2.61
C PHE A 34 12.52 49.06 -2.03
N GLY A 35 11.76 50.12 -1.77
CA GLY A 35 12.19 51.30 -1.04
C GLY A 35 11.73 51.24 0.42
N THR A 36 12.68 51.46 1.34
CA THR A 36 12.50 51.74 2.77
C THR A 36 11.91 53.13 3.01
N THR A 37 10.95 53.25 3.93
CA THR A 37 10.70 54.47 4.73
C THR A 37 10.21 54.10 6.14
N GLN A 38 10.77 54.84 7.12
CA GLN A 38 10.46 54.83 8.56
C GLN A 38 9.23 55.68 8.90
N SER A 39 8.61 55.46 10.07
CA SER A 39 8.18 56.48 11.08
C SER A 39 7.26 55.87 12.18
N PRO A 40 7.19 56.42 13.43
CA PRO A 40 6.93 55.68 14.68
C PRO A 40 5.60 56.03 15.39
N LEU A 41 5.40 55.46 16.61
CA LEU A 41 4.79 56.00 17.85
C LEU A 41 4.32 54.80 18.73
N THR A 42 5.09 54.37 19.74
CA THR A 42 4.94 54.65 21.20
C THR A 42 3.53 54.50 21.79
N GLU A 43 3.31 53.46 22.59
CA GLU A 43 2.95 53.60 24.02
C GLU A 43 3.19 52.29 24.78
N ALA A 44 3.82 52.42 25.93
CA ALA A 44 4.11 51.35 26.89
C ALA A 44 3.29 51.61 28.16
N LEU A 45 2.68 50.57 28.72
CA LEU A 45 2.27 50.57 30.12
C LEU A 45 2.68 49.24 30.76
N VAL A 46 3.64 49.34 31.66
CA VAL A 46 4.06 48.31 32.62
C VAL A 46 3.19 48.48 33.87
N LEU A 47 2.76 47.37 34.50
CA LEU A 47 2.87 47.09 35.94
C LEU A 47 1.95 45.90 36.33
N GLY A 48 2.50 44.93 37.08
CA GLY A 48 1.69 44.00 37.87
C GLY A 48 2.28 42.59 38.03
N LEU A 49 3.23 42.42 38.94
CA LEU A 49 3.66 41.12 39.49
C LEU A 49 2.71 40.68 40.62
N SER A 50 2.46 39.35 40.75
CA SER A 50 1.90 38.55 41.86
C SER A 50 0.89 37.53 41.28
N GLU A 51 0.83 36.23 41.57
CA GLU A 51 1.49 35.25 42.46
C GLU A 51 1.27 33.84 41.81
N PRO A 52 2.02 32.79 42.21
CA PRO A 52 1.89 31.45 41.63
C PRO A 52 0.79 30.63 42.34
N CYS A 53 -0.19 30.14 41.59
CA CYS A 53 -1.15 29.16 42.10
C CYS A 53 -0.60 27.75 41.90
N ALA A 54 -0.14 27.15 42.99
CA ALA A 54 0.22 25.75 43.06
C ALA A 54 -1.02 24.87 42.83
N VAL A 55 -1.03 24.08 41.76
CA VAL A 55 -1.96 22.95 41.62
C VAL A 55 -1.13 21.68 41.71
N THR A 56 -1.33 21.01 42.82
CA THR A 56 -0.78 19.72 43.22
C THR A 56 -1.04 18.64 42.16
N ALA A 57 0.03 18.02 41.67
CA ALA A 57 -0.02 16.80 40.88
C ALA A 57 -0.21 15.60 41.83
N GLU A 58 -1.45 15.23 42.07
CA GLU A 58 -1.80 13.91 42.60
C GLU A 58 -2.96 13.33 41.77
N GLN A 59 -2.86 12.03 41.50
CA GLN A 59 -3.86 11.13 40.93
C GLN A 59 -3.92 11.06 39.39
N GLN A 60 -3.17 10.12 38.82
CA GLN A 60 -3.74 8.83 38.39
C GLN A 60 -2.62 7.88 37.96
N GLN A 61 -2.10 7.13 38.92
CA GLN A 61 -1.41 5.88 38.64
C GLN A 61 -2.46 4.78 38.55
N GLN A 62 -3.10 4.65 37.38
CA GLN A 62 -3.85 3.45 37.04
C GLN A 62 -2.91 2.50 36.31
N GLN A 63 -2.58 1.42 37.03
CA GLN A 63 -1.91 0.24 36.51
C GLN A 63 -2.75 -0.32 35.36
N HIS A 64 -2.26 -0.20 34.13
CA HIS A 64 -2.75 -1.00 33.02
C HIS A 64 -2.26 -2.44 33.22
N PRO A 65 -3.14 -3.45 33.28
CA PRO A 65 -2.69 -4.83 33.26
C PRO A 65 -2.02 -5.11 31.91
N CYS A 66 -0.80 -5.63 31.99
CA CYS A 66 -0.07 -6.25 30.89
C CYS A 66 -0.91 -7.42 30.36
N ALA A 67 -1.76 -7.15 29.38
CA ALA A 67 -2.34 -8.16 28.53
C ALA A 67 -1.46 -8.22 27.28
N THR A 68 -0.88 -9.38 27.03
CA THR A 68 -0.36 -9.74 25.71
C THR A 68 -1.49 -9.55 24.71
N THR A 69 -1.50 -8.43 24.00
CA THR A 69 -2.44 -8.15 22.93
C THR A 69 -2.06 -9.05 21.75
N GLU A 70 -2.59 -10.27 21.73
CA GLU A 70 -2.94 -10.85 20.43
C GLU A 70 -3.86 -9.85 19.76
N LEU A 71 -3.45 -9.39 18.58
CA LEU A 71 -4.25 -8.55 17.70
C LEU A 71 -5.67 -9.10 17.72
N ILE A 72 -6.62 -8.35 18.29
CA ILE A 72 -8.04 -8.70 18.13
C ILE A 72 -8.40 -8.28 16.71
N ILE A 73 -7.87 -9.01 15.73
CA ILE A 73 -8.61 -9.26 14.50
C ILE A 73 -9.82 -9.98 15.04
N ILE A 74 -10.95 -9.28 15.24
CA ILE A 74 -12.21 -9.97 15.47
C ILE A 74 -12.38 -10.82 14.23
N PRO A 75 -12.16 -12.15 14.28
CA PRO A 75 -12.45 -12.99 13.15
C PRO A 75 -13.97 -13.02 13.17
N HIS A 76 -14.62 -12.20 12.35
CA HIS A 76 -15.97 -12.58 12.00
C HIS A 76 -15.80 -13.85 11.17
N PRO A 77 -16.43 -14.98 11.52
CA PRO A 77 -16.42 -16.17 10.69
C PRO A 77 -17.34 -15.93 9.49
N GLY A 78 -16.99 -14.95 8.66
CA GLY A 78 -17.22 -15.05 7.23
C GLY A 78 -16.06 -15.89 6.72
N THR A 79 -16.28 -17.18 6.55
CA THR A 79 -15.33 -18.06 5.87
C THR A 79 -14.99 -17.43 4.53
N MET A 80 -13.81 -16.82 4.39
CA MET A 80 -13.25 -16.57 3.06
C MET A 80 -13.17 -17.94 2.39
N GLU A 81 -14.05 -18.11 1.40
CA GLU A 81 -14.59 -19.39 0.95
C GLU A 81 -13.54 -20.28 0.26
N GLU A 82 -13.92 -21.53 0.10
CA GLU A 82 -13.16 -22.55 -0.63
C GLU A 82 -12.94 -22.10 -2.09
N ILE A 83 -11.68 -21.96 -2.49
CA ILE A 83 -11.33 -21.68 -3.89
C ILE A 83 -11.21 -23.01 -4.62
N THR A 84 -12.13 -23.25 -5.54
CA THR A 84 -12.18 -24.47 -6.36
C THR A 84 -12.15 -24.12 -7.84
N ASN A 85 -11.87 -25.12 -8.69
CA ASN A 85 -11.91 -24.98 -10.16
C ASN A 85 -11.02 -23.84 -10.71
N VAL A 86 -9.84 -23.63 -10.12
CA VAL A 86 -8.89 -22.62 -10.60
C VAL A 86 -8.33 -23.02 -11.96
N GLU A 87 -8.60 -22.19 -12.97
CA GLU A 87 -8.04 -22.31 -14.30
C GLU A 87 -7.33 -21.02 -14.70
N VAL A 88 -6.13 -21.14 -15.26
CA VAL A 88 -5.35 -20.00 -15.76
C VAL A 88 -5.37 -20.04 -17.27
N VAL A 89 -5.98 -19.02 -17.89
CA VAL A 89 -6.13 -18.91 -19.35
C VAL A 89 -5.50 -17.61 -19.88
N PRO A 90 -5.15 -17.54 -21.17
CA PRO A 90 -4.68 -16.29 -21.78
C PRO A 90 -5.70 -15.15 -21.64
N CYS A 91 -5.23 -13.97 -21.23
CA CYS A 91 -6.06 -12.77 -21.12
C CYS A 91 -6.10 -12.02 -22.46
N THR A 92 -7.03 -12.39 -23.35
CA THR A 92 -7.14 -11.78 -24.69
C THR A 92 -8.19 -10.67 -24.76
N ASP A 93 -9.28 -10.76 -24.01
CA ASP A 93 -10.48 -9.93 -24.18
C ASP A 93 -11.00 -9.33 -22.86
N SER A 94 -10.11 -8.79 -22.01
CA SER A 94 -10.50 -8.19 -20.73
C SER A 94 -11.05 -6.77 -20.89
N GLU A 95 -12.15 -6.44 -20.22
CA GLU A 95 -12.70 -5.06 -20.17
C GLU A 95 -11.83 -4.11 -19.34
N TYR A 96 -11.14 -4.63 -18.33
CA TYR A 96 -10.37 -3.85 -17.36
C TYR A 96 -8.87 -3.77 -17.68
N LEU A 97 -8.32 -4.80 -18.33
CA LEU A 97 -6.88 -4.94 -18.58
C LEU A 97 -6.63 -4.99 -20.09
N LYS A 98 -5.92 -3.99 -20.63
CA LYS A 98 -5.49 -4.00 -22.03
C LYS A 98 -3.95 -3.99 -22.12
N PRO A 99 -3.30 -5.13 -22.41
CA PRO A 99 -1.85 -5.18 -22.60
C PRO A 99 -1.47 -4.49 -23.91
N LEU A 100 -0.49 -3.60 -23.84
CA LEU A 100 -0.06 -2.75 -24.96
C LEU A 100 1.45 -2.64 -24.96
N THR A 101 2.04 -2.61 -26.15
CA THR A 101 3.46 -2.29 -26.34
C THR A 101 3.59 -0.91 -26.95
N VAL A 102 4.39 -0.03 -26.33
CA VAL A 102 4.76 1.27 -26.89
C VAL A 102 6.18 1.22 -27.44
N HIS A 103 6.34 1.61 -28.70
CA HIS A 103 7.64 1.82 -29.33
C HIS A 103 7.91 3.32 -29.42
N TYR A 104 9.08 3.76 -28.96
CA TYR A 104 9.43 5.18 -28.91
C TYR A 104 10.92 5.41 -29.13
N ASN A 105 11.29 6.64 -29.48
CA ASN A 105 12.68 7.07 -29.57
C ASN A 105 12.98 8.05 -28.43
N GLN A 106 14.06 7.79 -27.68
CA GLN A 106 14.53 8.66 -26.63
C GLN A 106 16.02 8.93 -26.85
N ASN A 107 16.37 10.20 -27.09
CA ASN A 107 17.75 10.64 -27.34
C ASN A 107 18.46 9.82 -28.43
N GLY A 108 17.77 9.56 -29.54
CA GLY A 108 18.29 8.75 -30.66
C GLY A 108 18.20 7.24 -30.45
N THR A 109 17.87 6.76 -29.25
CA THR A 109 17.77 5.33 -28.95
C THR A 109 16.32 4.85 -29.13
N LYS A 110 16.11 3.84 -29.97
CA LYS A 110 14.82 3.16 -30.10
C LYS A 110 14.57 2.26 -28.88
N LYS A 111 13.39 2.35 -28.30
CA LYS A 111 12.97 1.60 -27.13
C LYS A 111 11.58 1.00 -27.34
N SER A 112 11.33 -0.07 -26.62
CA SER A 112 10.03 -0.72 -26.52
C SER A 112 9.71 -0.89 -25.04
N TRP A 113 8.45 -0.70 -24.67
CA TRP A 113 7.98 -0.94 -23.31
C TRP A 113 6.58 -1.53 -23.33
N ASP A 114 6.37 -2.60 -22.56
CA ASP A 114 5.06 -3.20 -22.38
C ASP A 114 4.38 -2.58 -21.15
N TYR A 115 3.11 -2.24 -21.29
CA TYR A 115 2.31 -1.66 -20.22
C TYR A 115 0.88 -2.17 -20.29
N MET A 116 0.19 -2.07 -19.17
CA MET A 116 -1.21 -2.45 -19.02
C MET A 116 -2.03 -1.17 -18.84
N ARG A 117 -2.95 -0.90 -19.78
CA ARG A 117 -3.91 0.19 -19.56
C ARG A 117 -4.94 -0.27 -18.53
N THR A 118 -5.13 0.57 -17.51
CA THR A 118 -6.06 0.36 -16.38
C THR A 118 -6.73 1.70 -16.03
N HIS A 119 -7.75 1.67 -15.18
CA HIS A 119 -8.46 2.86 -14.72
C HIS A 119 -7.70 3.61 -13.62
N ASP A 120 -7.92 4.92 -13.55
CA ASP A 120 -7.61 5.70 -12.35
C ASP A 120 -8.56 5.27 -11.21
N SER A 121 -8.18 5.50 -9.96
CA SER A 121 -8.95 5.07 -8.78
C SER A 121 -8.98 6.11 -7.66
N VAL A 122 -9.91 5.93 -6.73
CA VAL A 122 -9.92 6.59 -5.43
C VAL A 122 -9.67 5.58 -4.31
N SER A 123 -9.16 6.05 -3.17
CA SER A 123 -9.10 5.27 -1.94
C SER A 123 -9.35 6.13 -0.72
N VAL A 124 -9.86 5.55 0.37
CA VAL A 124 -10.29 6.29 1.55
C VAL A 124 -9.74 5.66 2.82
N LEU A 125 -8.96 6.44 3.57
CA LEU A 125 -8.69 6.16 4.97
C LEU A 125 -9.89 6.57 5.81
N ILE A 126 -10.53 5.61 6.46
CA ILE A 126 -11.68 5.86 7.33
C ILE A 126 -11.23 5.72 8.79
N PHE A 127 -11.49 6.74 9.61
CA PHE A 127 -11.27 6.69 11.05
C PHE A 127 -12.59 6.85 11.80
N ASN A 128 -12.96 5.84 12.59
CA ASN A 128 -14.13 5.91 13.46
C ASN A 128 -13.71 6.52 14.82
N SER A 129 -14.21 7.72 15.09
CA SER A 129 -13.89 8.48 16.31
C SER A 129 -14.60 7.96 17.55
N THR A 130 -15.73 7.27 17.42
CA THR A 130 -16.44 6.63 18.54
C THR A 130 -15.65 5.44 19.08
N SER A 131 -15.17 4.55 18.20
CA SER A 131 -14.45 3.34 18.59
C SER A 131 -12.92 3.46 18.50
N HIS A 132 -12.39 4.63 18.17
CA HIS A 132 -10.95 4.90 18.01
C HIS A 132 -10.22 3.85 17.15
N CYS A 133 -10.80 3.48 16.01
CA CYS A 133 -10.25 2.50 15.10
C CYS A 133 -10.27 2.98 13.65
N PHE A 134 -9.29 2.54 12.87
CA PHE A 134 -9.37 2.61 11.42
C PHE A 134 -10.32 1.54 10.90
N VAL A 135 -11.10 1.89 9.89
CA VAL A 135 -11.94 0.94 9.15
C VAL A 135 -11.22 0.64 7.85
N LEU A 136 -10.86 -0.63 7.68
CA LEU A 136 -10.24 -1.19 6.48
C LEU A 136 -11.19 -2.21 5.87
N VAL A 137 -10.84 -2.66 4.68
CA VAL A 137 -11.44 -3.83 4.05
C VAL A 137 -10.41 -4.95 3.93
N LYS A 138 -10.86 -6.21 3.96
CA LYS A 138 -10.06 -7.32 3.46
C LYS A 138 -10.86 -8.11 2.44
N GLN A 139 -10.18 -8.52 1.37
CA GLN A 139 -10.79 -9.22 0.25
C GLN A 139 -9.78 -10.14 -0.41
N PHE A 140 -10.26 -11.14 -1.15
CA PHE A 140 -9.41 -12.01 -1.94
C PHE A 140 -8.95 -11.31 -3.21
N ARG A 141 -7.64 -11.24 -3.44
CA ARG A 141 -7.02 -10.71 -4.67
C ARG A 141 -6.42 -11.87 -5.48
N PRO A 142 -7.04 -12.27 -6.61
CA PRO A 142 -6.55 -13.38 -7.43
C PRO A 142 -5.08 -13.20 -7.86
N ALA A 143 -4.67 -11.99 -8.24
CA ALA A 143 -3.30 -11.73 -8.65
C ALA A 143 -2.26 -12.01 -7.53
N VAL A 144 -2.61 -11.72 -6.27
CA VAL A 144 -1.75 -12.02 -5.11
C VAL A 144 -1.66 -13.52 -4.90
N TYR A 145 -2.81 -14.19 -4.92
CA TYR A 145 -2.91 -15.65 -4.80
C TYR A 145 -2.04 -16.38 -5.84
N MET A 146 -2.13 -15.94 -7.11
CA MET A 146 -1.34 -16.52 -8.20
C MET A 146 0.15 -16.29 -8.02
N CYS A 147 0.57 -15.09 -7.59
CA CYS A 147 1.97 -14.80 -7.28
C CYS A 147 2.53 -15.71 -6.18
N GLU A 148 1.76 -15.92 -5.10
CA GLU A 148 2.17 -16.80 -4.00
C GLU A 148 2.28 -18.26 -4.43
N TRP A 149 1.35 -18.74 -5.26
CA TRP A 149 1.42 -20.09 -5.83
C TRP A 149 2.67 -20.29 -6.71
N GLU A 150 2.97 -19.36 -7.60
CA GLU A 150 4.16 -19.42 -8.47
C GLU A 150 5.46 -19.36 -7.67
N ARG A 151 5.47 -18.58 -6.58
CA ARG A 151 6.60 -18.50 -5.65
C ARG A 151 6.84 -19.82 -4.94
N GLY A 152 5.80 -20.49 -4.46
CA GLY A 152 5.87 -21.82 -3.83
C GLY A 152 6.46 -22.88 -4.76
N LYS A 153 6.08 -22.88 -6.04
CA LYS A 153 6.67 -23.76 -7.07
C LYS A 153 8.16 -23.50 -7.30
N SER A 154 8.54 -22.23 -7.34
CA SER A 154 9.93 -21.85 -7.57
C SER A 154 10.84 -22.23 -6.40
N GLN A 155 10.34 -22.14 -5.16
CA GLN A 155 11.08 -22.53 -3.97
C GLN A 155 11.22 -24.04 -3.81
N SER A 156 10.14 -24.80 -4.08
CA SER A 156 10.19 -26.27 -4.08
C SER A 156 11.15 -26.81 -5.13
N ALA A 157 11.19 -26.21 -6.34
CA ALA A 157 12.15 -26.57 -7.38
C ALA A 157 13.61 -26.29 -6.98
N LYS A 158 13.89 -25.15 -6.34
CA LYS A 158 15.23 -24.80 -5.85
C LYS A 158 15.69 -25.71 -4.71
N ALA A 159 14.82 -25.99 -3.74
CA ALA A 159 15.11 -26.90 -2.64
C ALA A 159 15.36 -28.35 -3.14
N ALA A 160 14.67 -28.78 -4.20
CA ALA A 160 14.92 -30.06 -4.84
C ALA A 160 16.26 -30.10 -5.60
N ALA A 161 16.68 -29.00 -6.24
CA ALA A 161 17.98 -28.89 -6.91
C ALA A 161 19.15 -28.88 -5.90
N GLU A 162 19.03 -28.14 -4.79
CA GLU A 162 20.04 -28.10 -3.73
C GLU A 162 20.19 -29.44 -2.97
N LYS A 163 19.12 -30.23 -2.90
CA LYS A 163 19.18 -31.62 -2.38
C LYS A 163 19.92 -32.56 -3.33
N LYS A 164 19.72 -32.43 -4.65
CA LYS A 164 20.45 -33.21 -5.66
C LYS A 164 21.95 -32.91 -5.68
N GLU A 165 22.35 -31.64 -5.54
CA GLU A 165 23.77 -31.26 -5.47
C GLU A 165 24.45 -31.76 -4.17
N LYS A 166 23.71 -31.89 -3.06
CA LYS A 166 24.23 -32.47 -1.81
C LYS A 166 24.31 -34.00 -1.83
N GLU A 167 23.45 -34.68 -2.59
CA GLU A 167 23.50 -36.14 -2.77
C GLU A 167 24.58 -36.57 -3.79
N GLU A 168 24.84 -35.78 -4.84
CA GLU A 168 25.93 -36.06 -5.80
C GLU A 168 27.33 -35.76 -5.22
N GLY A 169 27.44 -34.95 -4.17
CA GLY A 169 28.69 -34.73 -3.42
C GLY A 169 29.03 -35.85 -2.41
N ALA A 170 28.15 -36.83 -2.20
CA ALA A 170 28.29 -37.89 -1.19
C ALA A 170 28.32 -39.32 -1.77
N ALA A 171 28.26 -39.48 -3.10
CA ALA A 171 28.23 -40.78 -3.75
C ALA A 171 29.60 -41.23 -4.30
N GLU A 172 30.56 -41.49 -3.40
CA GLU A 172 31.50 -42.61 -3.56
C GLU A 172 31.27 -43.57 -2.38
N ALA A 173 30.22 -44.40 -2.48
CA ALA A 173 30.20 -45.81 -2.07
C ALA A 173 28.78 -46.40 -2.11
N SER A 174 28.71 -47.56 -2.77
CA SER A 174 27.72 -48.65 -2.66
C SER A 174 26.46 -48.57 -3.53
N GLU A 175 26.38 -49.59 -4.40
CA GLU A 175 25.27 -49.96 -5.26
C GLU A 175 24.20 -50.81 -4.54
N ALA A 176 23.03 -50.80 -5.18
CA ALA A 176 21.97 -51.83 -5.21
C ALA A 176 20.91 -51.84 -4.10
N GLN A 177 19.70 -51.38 -4.42
CA GLN A 177 18.54 -52.28 -4.56
C GLN A 177 17.35 -51.61 -5.26
N GLU A 178 16.80 -52.32 -6.27
CA GLU A 178 15.52 -52.03 -6.93
C GLU A 178 14.34 -52.38 -6.02
N GLY A 179 13.26 -51.59 -6.10
CA GLY A 179 11.97 -51.99 -5.55
C GLY A 179 10.90 -50.91 -5.53
N ALA A 180 9.83 -51.17 -6.28
CA ALA A 180 8.46 -50.72 -6.11
C ALA A 180 8.05 -49.30 -6.57
N SER A 181 7.35 -49.33 -7.71
CA SER A 181 6.24 -48.46 -8.09
C SER A 181 5.34 -48.08 -6.91
N SER A 182 5.05 -46.78 -6.79
CA SER A 182 3.72 -46.30 -6.45
C SER A 182 3.52 -44.94 -7.12
N GLY A 183 2.57 -44.88 -8.05
CA GLY A 183 2.10 -43.64 -8.63
C GLY A 183 1.59 -42.72 -7.52
N GLY A 184 2.22 -41.55 -7.39
CA GLY A 184 1.66 -40.43 -6.66
C GLY A 184 0.82 -39.62 -7.64
N GLU A 185 -0.50 -39.75 -7.52
CA GLU A 185 -1.47 -38.92 -8.21
C GLU A 185 -1.11 -37.44 -8.03
N GLY A 186 -0.99 -36.73 -9.15
CA GLY A 186 -0.70 -35.31 -9.17
C GLY A 186 -1.88 -34.52 -8.63
N GLY A 187 -1.93 -34.34 -7.30
CA GLY A 187 -2.77 -33.34 -6.67
C GLY A 187 -2.27 -31.96 -7.06
N SER A 188 -3.11 -31.14 -7.69
CA SER A 188 -2.82 -29.73 -7.91
C SER A 188 -2.73 -29.04 -6.54
N GLU A 189 -1.52 -28.82 -6.04
CA GLU A 189 -1.31 -28.17 -4.73
C GLU A 189 -1.50 -26.65 -4.87
N TRP A 190 -2.76 -26.23 -4.94
CA TRP A 190 -3.15 -24.83 -4.84
C TRP A 190 -3.02 -24.37 -3.37
N PRO A 191 -2.55 -23.15 -3.10
CA PRO A 191 -2.39 -22.67 -1.73
C PRO A 191 -3.76 -22.42 -1.07
N PRO A 192 -3.84 -22.33 0.27
CA PRO A 192 -5.09 -21.97 0.93
C PRO A 192 -5.56 -20.57 0.50
N ALA A 193 -6.88 -20.33 0.50
CA ALA A 193 -7.48 -19.06 0.07
C ALA A 193 -6.88 -17.82 0.74
N CYS A 194 -6.48 -17.95 2.01
CA CYS A 194 -5.83 -16.88 2.76
C CYS A 194 -4.52 -16.37 2.14
N ALA A 195 -3.86 -17.15 1.27
CA ALA A 195 -2.67 -16.71 0.53
C ALA A 195 -2.96 -15.56 -0.45
N GLY A 196 -4.23 -15.37 -0.84
CA GLY A 196 -4.65 -14.26 -1.70
C GLY A 196 -5.35 -13.13 -0.96
N VAL A 197 -5.55 -13.24 0.36
CA VAL A 197 -6.29 -12.23 1.13
C VAL A 197 -5.38 -11.06 1.49
N THR A 198 -5.83 -9.85 1.19
CA THR A 198 -5.11 -8.61 1.47
C THR A 198 -5.96 -7.64 2.30
N TYR A 199 -5.29 -6.86 3.15
CA TYR A 199 -5.89 -5.75 3.88
C TYR A 199 -5.65 -4.45 3.13
N GLU A 200 -6.73 -3.71 2.89
CA GLU A 200 -6.73 -2.57 1.97
C GLU A 200 -7.54 -1.40 2.53
N LEU A 201 -7.33 -0.23 1.94
CA LEU A 201 -8.25 0.89 2.11
C LEU A 201 -9.51 0.63 1.28
N CYS A 202 -10.64 1.18 1.71
CA CYS A 202 -11.82 1.28 0.87
C CYS A 202 -11.47 2.01 -0.43
N ALA A 203 -11.85 1.47 -1.58
CA ALA A 203 -11.37 1.98 -2.87
C ALA A 203 -12.29 1.63 -4.03
N GLY A 204 -12.32 2.49 -5.05
CA GLY A 204 -13.15 2.30 -6.24
C GLY A 204 -12.51 2.88 -7.50
N LEU A 205 -13.01 2.43 -8.65
CA LEU A 205 -12.56 2.91 -9.95
C LEU A 205 -13.16 4.30 -10.25
N VAL A 206 -12.43 5.10 -11.02
CA VAL A 206 -12.94 6.36 -11.58
C VAL A 206 -13.52 6.06 -12.96
N ASP A 207 -14.74 5.53 -12.99
CA ASP A 207 -15.46 5.09 -14.19
C ASP A 207 -16.84 5.74 -14.38
N LYS A 208 -17.28 6.53 -13.40
CA LYS A 208 -18.51 7.34 -13.43
C LYS A 208 -18.17 8.80 -13.76
N PRO A 209 -18.08 9.21 -15.05
CA PRO A 209 -17.57 10.51 -15.46
C PRO A 209 -18.42 11.72 -15.00
N GLU A 210 -19.67 11.47 -14.63
CA GLU A 210 -20.60 12.47 -14.10
C GLU A 210 -20.38 12.80 -12.62
N LEU A 211 -19.60 11.98 -11.90
CA LEU A 211 -19.33 12.14 -10.48
C LEU A 211 -17.95 12.78 -10.23
N SER A 212 -17.87 13.60 -9.20
CA SER A 212 -16.60 14.02 -8.62
C SER A 212 -15.87 12.85 -7.94
N LEU A 213 -14.56 13.00 -7.73
CA LEU A 213 -13.77 11.98 -7.03
C LEU A 213 -14.26 11.77 -5.60
N GLU A 214 -14.74 12.82 -4.95
CA GLU A 214 -15.34 12.80 -3.62
C GLU A 214 -16.68 12.05 -3.62
N GLU A 215 -17.51 12.20 -4.65
CA GLU A 215 -18.78 11.47 -4.76
C GLU A 215 -18.54 9.98 -5.00
N ILE A 216 -17.58 9.62 -5.85
CA ILE A 216 -17.16 8.22 -6.05
C ILE A 216 -16.66 7.66 -4.71
N ALA A 217 -15.70 8.33 -4.06
CA ALA A 217 -15.16 7.89 -2.78
C ALA A 217 -16.24 7.74 -1.69
N ARG A 218 -17.26 8.61 -1.66
CA ARG A 218 -18.41 8.46 -0.75
C ARG A 218 -19.21 7.18 -1.06
N GLN A 219 -19.49 6.91 -2.33
CA GLN A 219 -20.25 5.71 -2.72
C GLN A 219 -19.54 4.44 -2.25
N GLU A 220 -18.22 4.36 -2.47
CA GLU A 220 -17.41 3.21 -2.02
C GLU A 220 -17.44 3.05 -0.49
N VAL A 221 -17.32 4.15 0.26
CA VAL A 221 -17.36 4.11 1.74
C VAL A 221 -18.71 3.59 2.25
N LEU A 222 -19.79 3.94 1.57
CA LEU A 222 -21.13 3.45 1.90
C LEU A 222 -21.30 1.97 1.54
N GLU A 223 -20.83 1.58 0.36
CA GLU A 223 -21.00 0.23 -0.19
C GLU A 223 -20.11 -0.80 0.51
N GLU A 224 -18.80 -0.55 0.54
CA GLU A 224 -17.83 -1.49 1.09
C GLU A 224 -17.84 -1.48 2.62
N CYS A 225 -17.97 -0.31 3.25
CA CYS A 225 -17.76 -0.14 4.69
C CYS A 225 -19.04 0.17 5.50
N GLY A 226 -20.16 0.50 4.83
CA GLY A 226 -21.45 0.73 5.47
C GLY A 226 -21.60 2.08 6.17
N TYR A 227 -20.73 3.06 5.88
CA TYR A 227 -20.81 4.39 6.49
C TYR A 227 -21.33 5.43 5.48
N ASP A 228 -22.35 6.19 5.86
CA ASP A 228 -22.81 7.33 5.06
C ASP A 228 -22.21 8.64 5.58
N VAL A 229 -21.34 9.23 4.78
CA VAL A 229 -20.75 10.56 5.04
C VAL A 229 -20.91 11.49 3.85
N PRO A 230 -21.25 12.78 4.05
CA PRO A 230 -21.29 13.74 2.96
C PRO A 230 -19.93 13.84 2.24
N ALA A 231 -19.96 13.91 0.91
CA ALA A 231 -18.76 14.06 0.08
C ALA A 231 -17.92 15.30 0.49
N SER A 232 -18.58 16.37 0.96
CA SER A 232 -17.92 17.58 1.48
C SER A 232 -17.10 17.38 2.75
N LYS A 233 -17.26 16.25 3.45
CA LYS A 233 -16.45 15.89 4.62
C LYS A 233 -15.22 15.05 4.27
N LEU A 234 -15.11 14.58 3.03
CA LEU A 234 -13.91 13.88 2.57
C LEU A 234 -12.78 14.89 2.40
N LYS A 235 -11.65 14.62 3.05
CA LYS A 235 -10.45 15.45 2.94
C LYS A 235 -9.46 14.75 2.03
N LYS A 236 -9.10 15.37 0.91
CA LYS A 236 -8.04 14.82 0.05
C LYS A 236 -6.72 14.78 0.82
N ILE A 237 -6.09 13.61 0.87
CA ILE A 237 -4.74 13.43 1.40
C ILE A 237 -3.72 13.78 0.32
N THR A 238 -3.75 13.05 -0.81
CA THR A 238 -2.82 13.23 -1.93
C THR A 238 -3.29 12.47 -3.18
N SER A 239 -2.54 12.56 -4.28
CA SER A 239 -2.66 11.68 -5.44
C SER A 239 -1.29 11.15 -5.82
N TYR A 240 -1.21 9.90 -6.30
CA TYR A 240 0.04 9.26 -6.69
C TYR A 240 -0.15 8.31 -7.88
N ARG A 241 0.96 7.89 -8.50
CA ARG A 241 0.97 6.90 -9.58
C ARG A 241 1.19 5.51 -9.00
N SER A 242 0.24 4.60 -9.25
CA SER A 242 0.34 3.20 -8.88
C SER A 242 0.95 2.39 -10.04
N GLY A 243 1.64 1.29 -9.69
CA GLY A 243 2.18 0.34 -10.66
C GLY A 243 3.06 0.98 -11.75
N VAL A 244 3.91 1.95 -11.41
CA VAL A 244 4.63 2.82 -12.38
C VAL A 244 5.40 2.11 -13.50
N GLY A 245 5.82 0.86 -13.29
CA GLY A 245 6.51 0.07 -14.31
C GLY A 245 5.58 -0.68 -15.27
N VAL A 246 4.31 -0.83 -14.92
CA VAL A 246 3.34 -1.67 -15.63
C VAL A 246 2.07 -0.90 -15.99
N THR A 247 1.42 -0.22 -15.05
CA THR A 247 0.13 0.45 -15.29
C THR A 247 0.25 1.96 -15.39
N GLY A 248 0.92 2.60 -14.42
CA GLY A 248 1.00 4.06 -14.33
C GLY A 248 -0.35 4.75 -14.01
N SER A 249 -1.35 4.01 -13.54
CA SER A 249 -2.66 4.56 -13.16
C SER A 249 -2.52 5.54 -11.99
N LYS A 250 -3.36 6.57 -11.96
CA LYS A 250 -3.38 7.56 -10.87
C LYS A 250 -4.39 7.10 -9.82
N GLN A 251 -3.97 7.07 -8.57
CA GLN A 251 -4.87 6.91 -7.43
C GLN A 251 -4.97 8.22 -6.64
N THR A 252 -6.18 8.61 -6.24
CA THR A 252 -6.43 9.75 -5.35
C THR A 252 -6.92 9.27 -3.99
N MET A 253 -6.20 9.63 -2.94
CA MET A 253 -6.49 9.18 -1.58
C MET A 253 -7.19 10.26 -0.78
N PHE A 254 -8.24 9.88 -0.06
CA PHE A 254 -9.03 10.72 0.83
C PHE A 254 -8.97 10.20 2.28
N TYR A 255 -9.36 11.08 3.21
CA TYR A 255 -9.61 10.79 4.60
C TYR A 255 -11.08 11.08 4.93
N ALA A 256 -11.71 10.15 5.64
CA ALA A 256 -13.05 10.30 6.20
C ALA A 256 -13.00 10.07 7.71
N GLU A 257 -13.54 11.02 8.47
CA GLU A 257 -13.84 10.81 9.88
C GLU A 257 -15.31 10.43 10.03
N VAL A 258 -15.58 9.32 10.71
CA VAL A 258 -16.92 8.77 10.93
C VAL A 258 -17.17 8.55 12.42
N SER A 259 -18.43 8.46 12.82
CA SER A 259 -18.86 7.92 14.12
C SER A 259 -19.75 6.69 13.92
N ASP A 260 -20.13 6.02 15.01
CA ASP A 260 -21.11 4.93 14.94
C ASP A 260 -22.48 5.40 14.41
N ASP A 261 -22.82 6.70 14.57
CA ASP A 261 -24.04 7.30 14.01
C ASP A 261 -24.02 7.36 12.47
N ASN A 262 -22.83 7.36 11.86
CA ASN A 262 -22.70 7.32 10.40
C ASN A 262 -22.91 5.91 9.84
N ARG A 263 -22.94 4.86 10.68
CA ARG A 263 -23.04 3.48 10.20
C ARG A 263 -24.49 3.13 9.87
N VAL A 264 -24.77 2.91 8.59
CA VAL A 264 -26.12 2.61 8.08
C VAL A 264 -26.27 1.16 7.59
N SER A 265 -25.16 0.46 7.39
CA SER A 265 -25.17 -0.97 7.03
C SER A 265 -23.93 -1.70 7.57
N ALA A 266 -23.84 -3.01 7.30
CA ALA A 266 -22.66 -3.79 7.63
C ALA A 266 -21.47 -3.51 6.70
N GLY A 267 -21.70 -2.91 5.52
CA GLY A 267 -20.77 -2.93 4.38
C GLY A 267 -20.83 -4.27 3.64
N GLY A 268 -19.85 -4.52 2.77
CA GLY A 268 -19.67 -5.83 2.12
C GLY A 268 -19.40 -5.81 0.62
N GLY A 269 -19.50 -4.64 -0.04
CA GLY A 269 -19.42 -4.52 -1.50
C GLY A 269 -20.73 -4.85 -2.20
N GLU A 270 -20.75 -4.85 -3.54
CA GLU A 270 -21.89 -5.25 -4.36
C GLU A 270 -21.76 -6.71 -4.84
N PRO A 271 -22.59 -7.66 -4.33
CA PRO A 271 -22.52 -9.06 -4.73
C PRO A 271 -22.74 -9.31 -6.21
N LYS A 272 -23.50 -8.45 -6.91
CA LYS A 272 -23.70 -8.57 -8.36
C LYS A 272 -22.44 -8.28 -9.16
N GLU A 273 -21.52 -7.51 -8.60
CA GLU A 273 -20.20 -7.24 -9.17
C GLU A 273 -19.18 -8.33 -8.77
N GLY A 274 -19.61 -9.33 -8.00
CA GLY A 274 -18.77 -10.44 -7.54
C GLY A 274 -17.90 -10.06 -6.34
N GLU A 275 -18.19 -8.93 -5.69
CA GLU A 275 -17.43 -8.48 -4.54
C GLU A 275 -17.79 -9.27 -3.29
N LEU A 276 -16.75 -9.74 -2.60
CA LEU A 276 -16.86 -10.37 -1.28
C LEU A 276 -15.87 -9.67 -0.35
N ILE A 277 -16.35 -8.63 0.31
CA ILE A 277 -15.53 -7.75 1.14
C ILE A 277 -15.90 -7.95 2.61
N GLU A 278 -14.88 -8.09 3.46
CA GLU A 278 -15.06 -8.05 4.91
C GLU A 278 -14.52 -6.74 5.48
N VAL A 279 -15.36 -6.05 6.25
CA VAL A 279 -14.96 -4.83 6.97
C VAL A 279 -14.17 -5.19 8.23
N VAL A 280 -12.96 -4.65 8.35
CA VAL A 280 -12.06 -4.88 9.48
C VAL A 280 -11.81 -3.58 10.23
N LYS A 281 -11.78 -3.65 11.56
CA LYS A 281 -11.43 -2.53 12.43
C LYS A 281 -10.03 -2.73 13.02
N ILE A 282 -9.14 -1.75 12.82
CA ILE A 282 -7.79 -1.73 13.40
C ILE A 282 -7.72 -0.64 14.48
N PRO A 283 -7.54 -0.99 15.77
CA PRO A 283 -7.42 0.01 16.83
C PRO A 283 -6.29 1.00 16.55
N LEU A 284 -6.50 2.29 16.86
CA LEU A 284 -5.52 3.35 16.59
C LEU A 284 -4.13 3.03 17.18
N HIS A 285 -4.10 2.46 18.38
CA HIS A 285 -2.85 2.12 19.08
C HIS A 285 -2.09 0.94 18.45
N GLU A 286 -2.76 0.10 17.64
CA GLU A 286 -2.15 -1.03 16.94
C GLU A 286 -1.72 -0.68 15.51
N ALA A 287 -2.16 0.46 14.97
CA ALA A 287 -2.03 0.80 13.55
C ALA A 287 -0.59 0.70 13.03
N MET A 288 0.39 1.22 13.77
CA MET A 288 1.80 1.14 13.35
C MET A 288 2.37 -0.28 13.46
N THR A 289 2.00 -1.03 14.50
CA THR A 289 2.37 -2.45 14.62
C THR A 289 1.79 -3.25 13.45
N PHE A 290 0.53 -3.01 13.08
CA PHE A 290 -0.11 -3.58 11.91
C PHE A 290 0.64 -3.21 10.63
N ALA A 291 0.95 -1.93 10.43
CA ALA A 291 1.62 -1.43 9.23
C ALA A 291 2.96 -2.14 8.98
N TYR A 292 3.80 -2.26 10.02
CA TYR A 292 5.13 -2.86 9.91
C TYR A 292 5.17 -4.39 9.99
N ASN A 293 4.07 -5.06 10.36
CA ASN A 293 4.04 -6.52 10.41
C ASN A 293 3.99 -7.14 9.01
N GLU A 294 5.12 -7.62 8.51
CA GLU A 294 5.26 -8.23 7.17
C GLU A 294 4.45 -9.53 6.97
N ARG A 295 3.99 -10.17 8.06
CA ARG A 295 3.15 -11.38 7.97
C ARG A 295 1.72 -11.07 7.55
N ILE A 296 1.32 -9.80 7.55
CA ILE A 296 -0.02 -9.36 7.15
C ILE A 296 0.08 -8.75 5.75
N PRO A 297 -0.46 -9.41 4.70
CA PRO A 297 -0.49 -8.87 3.36
C PRO A 297 -1.36 -7.60 3.35
N LYS A 298 -0.76 -6.47 2.97
CA LYS A 298 -1.46 -5.19 2.94
C LYS A 298 -0.92 -4.29 1.85
N THR A 299 -1.74 -3.36 1.38
CA THR A 299 -1.31 -2.41 0.36
C THR A 299 -0.47 -1.28 0.95
N MET A 300 0.39 -0.68 0.11
CA MET A 300 1.14 0.52 0.50
C MET A 300 0.25 1.69 0.91
N GLY A 301 -0.98 1.75 0.38
CA GLY A 301 -1.98 2.75 0.77
C GLY A 301 -2.30 2.69 2.27
N VAL A 302 -2.46 1.48 2.83
CA VAL A 302 -2.69 1.30 4.27
C VAL A 302 -1.51 1.84 5.09
N VAL A 303 -0.28 1.41 4.76
CA VAL A 303 0.94 1.84 5.46
C VAL A 303 1.10 3.37 5.42
N PHE A 304 1.01 3.95 4.22
CA PHE A 304 1.15 5.40 4.03
C PHE A 304 0.07 6.19 4.78
N SER A 305 -1.18 5.74 4.69
CA SER A 305 -2.30 6.46 5.31
C SER A 305 -2.24 6.46 6.85
N PHE A 306 -1.78 5.37 7.47
CA PHE A 306 -1.54 5.33 8.92
C PHE A 306 -0.42 6.27 9.34
N MET A 307 0.69 6.29 8.60
CA MET A 307 1.79 7.24 8.84
C MET A 307 1.32 8.69 8.67
N TRP A 308 0.53 8.97 7.62
CA TRP A 308 -0.05 10.28 7.39
C TRP A 308 -0.96 10.71 8.54
N PHE A 309 -1.85 9.82 9.00
CA PHE A 309 -2.77 10.12 10.10
C PHE A 309 -2.01 10.43 11.39
N HIS A 310 -1.01 9.62 11.73
CA HIS A 310 -0.19 9.84 12.92
C HIS A 310 0.49 11.22 12.90
N ASN A 311 1.03 11.61 11.75
CA ASN A 311 1.76 12.87 11.59
C ASN A 311 0.87 14.12 11.52
N ASN A 312 -0.38 13.99 11.05
CA ASN A 312 -1.24 15.14 10.73
C ASN A 312 -2.46 15.29 11.63
N MET A 313 -3.02 14.17 12.11
CA MET A 313 -4.27 14.14 12.86
C MET A 313 -4.04 13.83 14.35
N ALA A 314 -2.96 13.14 14.70
CA ALA A 314 -2.67 12.71 16.08
C ALA A 314 -1.21 12.95 16.53
N PRO A 315 -0.64 14.16 16.38
CA PRO A 315 0.79 14.41 16.66
C PRO A 315 1.20 14.21 18.14
N GLY A 316 0.24 14.02 19.06
CA GLY A 316 0.48 13.79 20.49
C GLY A 316 0.37 12.34 20.97
N ILE A 317 -0.12 11.41 20.14
CA ILE A 317 -0.24 9.99 20.53
C ILE A 317 1.10 9.32 20.21
N ARG A 318 2.02 9.28 21.19
CA ARG A 318 3.29 8.56 21.02
C ARG A 318 2.99 7.09 20.75
N SER A 319 3.50 6.55 19.65
CA SER A 319 3.59 5.10 19.47
C SER A 319 4.40 4.52 20.65
N PRO A 320 3.97 3.39 21.24
CA PRO A 320 4.83 2.68 22.17
C PRO A 320 6.16 2.39 21.45
N PRO A 321 7.31 2.46 22.15
CA PRO A 321 8.60 2.20 21.53
C PRO A 321 8.52 0.84 20.83
N MET A 322 8.82 0.82 19.53
CA MET A 322 8.92 -0.44 18.79
C MET A 322 9.89 -1.32 19.56
N SER A 323 9.41 -2.46 20.07
CA SER A 323 10.28 -3.40 20.77
C SER A 323 11.30 -3.89 19.75
N ASN A 324 12.56 -3.47 19.90
CA ASN A 324 13.68 -4.06 19.20
C ASN A 324 13.81 -5.52 19.66
N SER A 325 13.06 -6.40 19.04
CA SER A 325 13.33 -7.83 19.04
C SER A 325 13.15 -8.30 17.62
N ILE A 326 14.28 -8.40 16.92
CA ILE A 326 14.65 -9.48 16.01
C ILE A 326 16.15 -9.28 15.76
N TYR A 327 16.95 -10.20 16.35
CA TYR A 327 18.23 -10.62 15.79
C TYR A 327 17.94 -11.55 14.61
#